data_AF-A0A943BV00-F1
#
_entry.id   AF-A0A943BV00-F1
#
_cell.length_a   1.000
_cell.length_b   1.000
_cell.length_c   1.000
_cell.angle_alpha   90.00
_cell.angle_beta   90.00
_cell.angle_gamma   90.00
#
_symmetry.space_group_name_H-M   'P 1'
#
loop_
_entity.id
_entity.type
_entity.pdbx_description
1 polymer ?
#
loop_
_entity_poly.entity_id
_entity_poly.type
_entity_poly.pdbx_seq_one_letter_code
_entity_poly.pdbx_strand_id
1 'polypeptide(L)'
;MKKFFDLNKKGFAAYMPLFALCAAAVLHYVLLLAGFKYADAFFFLAVCALAAFMLFKSPLNNKHKIIIFVCLVAFAVAYLIFIHDISVPVASFAVKNPISFAFLGAVFDTFGMLDFARLPLYSSVGGMRIITGETAVGLCELAQKSISSDAGTLLAVRALSVFAACGSLLNVKCDKIIKFTICAACLLTGNICPALVFLLFVSPAGYFFLLLLLGAQAIVCSFMSFSAVYAFAPSVYEIFMLTSNKTLLAAVCALSLAASYCAARRAASRKKAIMKLFGKKILKKHRRGG
;
A
#
# COMPACT_ATOMS: atom_id res chain seq x y z
N MET A 1 5.72 3.03 -22.47
CA MET A 1 4.95 3.19 -21.20
C MET A 1 3.72 4.10 -21.28
N LYS A 2 3.62 5.08 -22.20
CA LYS A 2 2.41 5.93 -22.39
C LYS A 2 1.11 5.19 -22.80
N LYS A 3 1.15 3.87 -23.02
CA LYS A 3 0.04 3.07 -23.59
C LYS A 3 -0.51 1.96 -22.68
N PHE A 4 -0.05 1.83 -21.43
CA PHE A 4 -0.61 0.80 -20.52
C PHE A 4 -2.00 1.18 -19.99
N PHE A 5 -2.23 2.49 -19.84
CA PHE A 5 -3.54 3.10 -19.88
C PHE A 5 -3.52 3.99 -21.11
N ASP A 6 -4.29 3.68 -22.16
CA ASP A 6 -4.54 4.67 -23.20
C ASP A 6 -5.47 5.74 -22.59
N LEU A 7 -4.88 6.62 -21.78
CA LEU A 7 -5.53 7.75 -21.09
C LEU A 7 -6.11 8.77 -22.07
N ASN A 8 -5.91 8.57 -23.38
CA ASN A 8 -6.61 9.32 -24.43
C ASN A 8 -8.08 8.89 -24.57
N LYS A 9 -8.49 7.70 -24.12
CA LYS A 9 -9.91 7.43 -23.86
C LYS A 9 -10.23 7.94 -22.46
N LYS A 10 -10.61 9.22 -22.38
CA LYS A 10 -11.25 9.82 -21.21
C LYS A 10 -12.52 9.00 -20.90
N GLY A 11 -12.45 8.04 -19.98
CA GLY A 11 -13.60 7.25 -19.62
C GLY A 11 -13.32 6.21 -18.54
N PHE A 12 -14.34 5.97 -17.72
CA PHE A 12 -14.40 5.01 -16.61
C PHE A 12 -13.78 3.64 -16.93
N ALA A 13 -13.96 3.15 -18.17
CA ALA A 13 -13.44 1.86 -18.65
C ALA A 13 -11.90 1.74 -18.59
N ALA A 14 -11.16 2.85 -18.70
CA ALA A 14 -9.70 2.82 -18.59
C ALA A 14 -9.25 2.43 -17.17
N TYR A 15 -10.03 2.76 -16.13
CA TYR A 15 -9.69 2.54 -14.72
C TYR A 15 -10.42 1.35 -14.10
N MET A 16 -11.19 0.59 -14.90
CA MET A 16 -11.94 -0.58 -14.44
C MET A 16 -11.11 -1.61 -13.65
N PRO A 17 -9.85 -1.92 -14.04
CA PRO A 17 -9.00 -2.80 -13.22
C PRO A 17 -8.76 -2.23 -11.82
N LEU A 18 -8.51 -0.93 -11.73
CA LEU A 18 -8.26 -0.28 -10.44
C LEU A 18 -9.50 -0.29 -9.53
N PHE A 19 -10.70 -0.11 -10.11
CA PHE A 19 -11.94 -0.26 -9.37
C PHE A 19 -12.15 -1.70 -8.89
N ALA A 20 -11.82 -2.70 -9.71
CA ALA A 20 -11.83 -4.10 -9.29
C ALA A 20 -10.85 -4.37 -8.14
N LEU A 21 -9.67 -3.74 -8.16
CA LEU A 21 -8.71 -3.83 -7.06
C LEU A 21 -9.23 -3.16 -5.77
N CYS A 22 -9.90 -2.00 -5.87
CA CYS A 22 -10.55 -1.36 -4.73
C CYS A 22 -11.67 -2.26 -4.16
N ALA A 23 -12.49 -2.86 -5.02
CA ALA A 23 -13.52 -3.81 -4.60
C ALA A 23 -12.92 -5.06 -3.95
N ALA A 24 -11.83 -5.60 -4.50
CA ALA A 24 -11.10 -6.72 -3.91
C ALA A 24 -10.54 -6.37 -2.52
N ALA A 25 -10.06 -5.14 -2.32
CA ALA A 25 -9.57 -4.68 -1.01
C ALA A 25 -10.71 -4.59 0.03
N VAL A 26 -11.90 -4.15 -0.39
CA VAL A 26 -13.09 -4.14 0.48
C VAL A 26 -13.56 -5.55 0.79
N LEU A 27 -13.65 -6.43 -0.21
CA LEU A 27 -14.03 -7.82 -0.02
C LEU A 27 -13.04 -8.56 0.89
N HIS A 28 -11.74 -8.31 0.71
CA HIS A 28 -10.68 -8.80 1.60
C HIS A 28 -10.93 -8.40 3.05
N TYR A 29 -11.20 -7.12 3.30
CA TYR A 29 -11.53 -6.62 4.63
C TYR A 29 -12.76 -7.32 5.23
N VAL A 30 -13.83 -7.50 4.45
CA VAL A 30 -15.04 -8.23 4.91
C VAL A 30 -14.73 -9.69 5.23
N LEU A 31 -13.95 -10.37 4.39
CA LEU A 31 -13.54 -11.76 4.62
C LEU A 31 -12.73 -11.92 5.91
N LEU A 32 -11.93 -10.92 6.26
CA LEU A 32 -11.18 -10.91 7.52
C LEU A 32 -12.06 -10.70 8.73
N LEU A 33 -13.03 -9.79 8.65
CA LEU A 33 -14.02 -9.61 9.71
C LEU A 33 -14.86 -10.89 9.92
N ALA A 34 -15.09 -11.67 8.85
CA ALA A 34 -15.72 -12.98 8.93
C ALA A 34 -14.78 -14.10 9.46
N GLY A 35 -13.49 -13.79 9.66
CA GLY A 35 -12.48 -14.75 10.11
C GLY A 35 -12.14 -15.84 9.09
N PHE A 36 -12.21 -15.51 7.79
CA PHE A 36 -11.83 -16.42 6.72
C PHE A 36 -10.31 -16.56 6.61
N LYS A 37 -9.78 -17.77 6.83
CA LYS A 37 -8.34 -18.06 6.92
C LYS A 37 -7.55 -17.71 5.67
N TYR A 38 -8.17 -17.76 4.49
CA TYR A 38 -7.51 -17.55 3.20
C TYR A 38 -7.79 -16.18 2.58
N ALA A 39 -8.24 -15.20 3.38
CA ALA A 39 -8.58 -13.87 2.88
C ALA A 39 -7.38 -13.21 2.18
N ASP A 40 -6.19 -13.26 2.77
CA ASP A 40 -4.97 -12.69 2.19
C ASP A 40 -4.54 -13.36 0.89
N ALA A 41 -4.56 -14.69 0.86
CA ALA A 41 -4.29 -15.44 -0.38
C ALA A 41 -5.30 -15.09 -1.48
N PHE A 42 -6.58 -14.92 -1.13
CA PHE A 42 -7.60 -14.47 -2.08
C PHE A 42 -7.29 -13.08 -2.65
N PHE A 43 -6.90 -12.12 -1.78
CA PHE A 43 -6.54 -10.77 -2.23
C PHE A 43 -5.29 -10.78 -3.11
N PHE A 44 -4.25 -11.51 -2.70
CA PHE A 44 -3.02 -11.68 -3.50
C PHE A 44 -3.32 -12.24 -4.88
N LEU A 45 -4.13 -13.31 -4.98
CA LEU A 45 -4.54 -13.88 -6.26
C LEU A 45 -5.33 -12.88 -7.12
N ALA A 46 -6.15 -12.02 -6.51
CA ALA A 46 -6.83 -10.94 -7.23
C ALA A 46 -5.84 -9.91 -7.81
N VAL A 47 -4.77 -9.57 -7.07
CA VAL A 47 -3.68 -8.71 -7.58
C VAL A 47 -2.94 -9.38 -8.74
N CYS A 48 -2.61 -10.67 -8.62
CA CYS A 48 -1.98 -11.44 -9.70
C CYS A 48 -2.87 -11.51 -10.96
N ALA A 49 -4.16 -11.80 -10.80
CA ALA A 49 -5.12 -11.85 -11.90
C ALA A 49 -5.22 -10.49 -12.62
N LEU A 50 -5.22 -9.40 -11.85
CA LEU A 50 -5.20 -8.05 -12.39
C LEU A 50 -3.90 -7.73 -13.13
N ALA A 51 -2.75 -8.13 -12.58
CA ALA A 51 -1.46 -7.98 -13.24
C ALA A 51 -1.40 -8.76 -14.56
N ALA A 52 -1.91 -9.99 -14.59
CA ALA A 52 -2.04 -10.80 -15.79
C ALA A 52 -2.93 -10.12 -16.84
N PHE A 53 -4.10 -9.62 -16.43
CA PHE A 53 -5.00 -8.89 -17.32
C PHE A 53 -4.33 -7.65 -17.94
N MET A 54 -3.61 -6.87 -17.13
CA MET A 54 -2.87 -5.70 -17.61
C MET A 54 -1.72 -6.07 -18.54
N LEU A 55 -1.04 -7.20 -18.28
CA LEU A 55 0.01 -7.73 -19.14
C LEU A 55 -0.52 -8.12 -20.52
N PHE A 56 -1.67 -8.79 -20.61
CA PHE A 56 -2.26 -9.18 -21.89
C PHE A 56 -2.73 -7.97 -22.72
N LYS A 57 -3.21 -6.91 -22.05
CA LYS A 57 -3.55 -5.62 -22.69
C LYS A 57 -2.35 -4.77 -23.08
N SER A 58 -1.14 -5.11 -22.64
CA SER A 58 0.05 -4.33 -22.93
C SER A 58 0.45 -4.38 -24.43
N PRO A 59 1.16 -3.37 -24.94
CA PRO A 59 1.71 -3.39 -26.30
C PRO A 59 3.00 -4.23 -26.42
N LEU A 60 3.33 -5.06 -25.42
CA LEU A 60 4.51 -5.93 -25.46
C LEU A 60 4.34 -7.04 -26.51
N ASN A 61 5.46 -7.53 -27.03
CA ASN A 61 5.47 -8.70 -27.92
C ASN A 61 4.94 -9.94 -27.17
N ASN A 62 4.17 -10.79 -27.85
CA ASN A 62 3.62 -12.03 -27.33
C ASN A 62 4.66 -12.93 -26.65
N LYS A 63 5.89 -13.03 -27.18
CA LYS A 63 6.98 -13.78 -26.52
C LYS A 63 7.28 -13.25 -25.11
N HIS A 64 7.37 -11.93 -24.96
CA HIS A 64 7.64 -11.30 -23.66
C HIS A 64 6.44 -11.40 -22.72
N LYS A 65 5.21 -11.31 -23.24
CA LYS A 65 3.99 -11.53 -22.46
C LYS A 65 3.95 -12.94 -21.87
N ILE A 66 4.29 -13.96 -22.67
CA ILE A 66 4.33 -15.35 -22.20
C ILE A 66 5.38 -15.50 -21.10
N ILE A 67 6.60 -14.99 -21.29
CA ILE A 67 7.66 -15.07 -20.28
C ILE A 67 7.22 -14.41 -18.96
N ILE A 68 6.70 -13.18 -19.02
CA ILE A 68 6.26 -12.46 -17.81
C ILE A 68 5.07 -13.17 -17.16
N PHE A 69 4.15 -13.75 -17.94
CA PHE A 69 3.03 -14.52 -17.41
C PHE A 69 3.49 -15.78 -16.70
N VAL A 70 4.44 -16.53 -17.27
CA VAL A 70 5.05 -17.71 -16.62
C VAL A 70 5.73 -17.30 -15.32
N CYS A 71 6.48 -16.19 -15.30
CA CYS A 71 7.07 -15.65 -14.07
C CYS A 71 6.01 -15.29 -13.03
N LEU A 72 4.88 -14.69 -13.44
CA LEU A 72 3.79 -14.33 -12.55
C LEU A 72 3.10 -15.56 -11.95
N VAL A 73 2.88 -16.61 -12.74
CA VAL A 73 2.34 -17.90 -12.27
C VAL A 73 3.33 -18.55 -11.31
N ALA A 74 4.62 -18.60 -11.64
CA ALA A 74 5.64 -19.14 -10.76
C ALA A 74 5.70 -18.37 -9.43
N PHE A 75 5.60 -17.04 -9.47
CA PHE A 75 5.53 -16.19 -8.28
C PHE A 75 4.27 -16.48 -7.44
N ALA A 76 3.12 -16.67 -8.08
CA ALA A 76 1.89 -16.99 -7.38
C ALA A 76 1.93 -18.38 -6.71
N VAL A 77 2.48 -19.38 -7.40
CA VAL A 77 2.71 -20.72 -6.82
C VAL A 77 3.70 -20.64 -5.67
N ALA A 78 4.80 -19.91 -5.82
CA ALA A 78 5.79 -19.74 -4.77
C ALA A 78 5.19 -19.07 -3.53
N TYR A 79 4.33 -18.07 -3.71
CA TYR A 79 3.56 -17.49 -2.61
C TYR A 79 2.68 -18.55 -1.93
N LEU A 80 1.84 -19.27 -2.68
CA LEU A 80 0.90 -20.22 -2.06
C LEU A 80 1.57 -21.37 -1.30
N ILE A 81 2.79 -21.76 -1.69
CA ILE A 81 3.53 -22.87 -1.07
C ILE A 81 4.49 -22.38 0.02
N PHE A 82 5.27 -21.33 -0.25
CA PHE A 82 6.41 -20.91 0.58
C PHE A 82 6.18 -19.59 1.33
N ILE A 83 4.96 -19.02 1.30
CA ILE A 83 4.74 -17.71 1.94
C ILE A 83 5.13 -17.72 3.40
N HIS A 84 4.83 -18.77 4.17
CA HIS A 84 5.20 -18.82 5.59
C HIS A 84 6.72 -18.79 5.79
N ASP A 85 7.47 -19.58 5.01
CA ASP A 85 8.93 -19.67 5.10
C ASP A 85 9.63 -18.37 4.69
N ILE A 86 9.03 -17.60 3.78
CA ILE A 86 9.59 -16.32 3.29
C ILE A 86 9.14 -15.15 4.19
N SER A 87 7.87 -15.10 4.53
CA SER A 87 7.27 -13.94 5.20
C SER A 87 7.70 -13.84 6.66
N VAL A 88 7.89 -14.95 7.36
CA VAL A 88 8.29 -14.97 8.77
C VAL A 88 9.68 -14.36 8.98
N PRO A 89 10.75 -14.78 8.28
CA PRO A 89 12.07 -14.16 8.41
C PRO A 89 12.06 -12.67 8.06
N VAL A 90 11.38 -12.28 6.97
CA VAL A 90 11.37 -10.87 6.54
C VAL A 90 10.58 -10.02 7.54
N ALA A 91 9.47 -10.53 8.08
CA ALA A 91 8.68 -9.84 9.10
C ALA A 91 9.49 -9.68 10.39
N SER A 92 10.21 -10.72 10.82
CA SER A 92 11.10 -10.67 11.98
C SER A 92 12.22 -9.63 11.86
N PHE A 93 12.69 -9.38 10.64
CA PHE A 93 13.63 -8.29 10.37
C PHE A 93 12.93 -6.93 10.39
N ALA A 94 11.77 -6.82 9.76
CA ALA A 94 11.06 -5.56 9.61
C ALA A 94 10.53 -5.00 10.93
N VAL A 95 10.15 -5.84 11.89
CA VAL A 95 9.66 -5.41 13.22
C VAL A 95 10.73 -4.77 14.08
N LYS A 96 12.02 -5.07 13.84
CA LYS A 96 13.13 -4.48 14.61
C LYS A 96 13.22 -2.97 14.46
N ASN A 97 12.62 -2.40 13.40
CA ASN A 97 12.67 -0.98 13.14
C ASN A 97 11.38 -0.52 12.43
N PRO A 98 10.62 0.43 13.00
CA PRO A 98 9.40 0.98 12.39
C PRO A 98 9.59 1.47 10.94
N ILE A 99 10.79 1.97 10.59
CA ILE A 99 11.15 2.40 9.24
C ILE A 99 11.16 1.21 8.28
N SER A 100 11.81 0.11 8.67
CA SER A 100 11.87 -1.11 7.87
C SER A 100 10.49 -1.72 7.71
N PHE A 101 9.67 -1.70 8.77
CA PHE A 101 8.27 -2.10 8.70
C PHE A 101 7.46 -1.26 7.70
N ALA A 102 7.56 0.08 7.76
CA ALA A 102 6.84 0.97 6.84
C ALA A 102 7.27 0.78 5.38
N PHE A 103 8.58 0.72 5.13
CA PHE A 103 9.13 0.62 3.79
C PHE A 103 8.89 -0.76 3.18
N LEU A 104 9.32 -1.83 3.85
CA LEU A 104 9.13 -3.20 3.34
C LEU A 104 7.65 -3.54 3.28
N GLY A 105 6.86 -3.14 4.28
CA GLY A 105 5.41 -3.31 4.28
C GLY A 105 4.77 -2.73 3.03
N ALA A 106 5.13 -1.49 2.66
CA ALA A 106 4.61 -0.89 1.43
C ALA A 106 5.08 -1.61 0.14
N VAL A 107 6.31 -2.14 0.11
CA VAL A 107 6.79 -2.93 -1.02
C VAL A 107 5.96 -4.22 -1.17
N PHE A 108 5.79 -4.99 -0.09
CA PHE A 108 4.99 -6.22 -0.11
C PHE A 108 3.51 -5.96 -0.40
N ASP A 109 2.93 -4.91 0.18
CA ASP A 109 1.56 -4.46 -0.10
C ASP A 109 1.35 -4.11 -1.57
N THR A 110 2.38 -3.58 -2.24
CA THR A 110 2.30 -3.29 -3.70
C THR A 110 1.99 -4.55 -4.50
N PHE A 111 2.47 -5.71 -4.03
CA PHE A 111 2.24 -7.02 -4.65
C PHE A 111 1.02 -7.76 -4.09
N GLY A 112 0.26 -7.14 -3.18
CA GLY A 112 -0.89 -7.78 -2.53
C GLY A 112 -0.53 -8.79 -1.44
N MET A 113 0.74 -8.83 -1.00
CA MET A 113 1.22 -9.73 0.05
C MET A 113 0.97 -9.14 1.45
N LEU A 114 -0.30 -9.00 1.81
CA LEU A 114 -0.72 -8.31 3.04
C LEU A 114 -0.44 -9.10 4.32
N ASP A 115 -0.24 -10.42 4.20
CA ASP A 115 0.24 -11.29 5.29
C ASP A 115 1.51 -10.77 5.94
N PHE A 116 2.41 -10.18 5.13
CA PHE A 116 3.67 -9.63 5.60
C PHE A 116 3.47 -8.53 6.64
N ALA A 117 2.56 -7.58 6.37
CA ALA A 117 2.26 -6.51 7.31
C ALA A 117 1.52 -7.04 8.55
N ARG A 118 0.83 -8.18 8.44
CA ARG A 118 0.06 -8.80 9.52
C ARG A 118 0.85 -9.70 10.44
N LEU A 119 1.89 -10.39 9.96
CA LEU A 119 2.73 -11.24 10.81
C LEU A 119 3.36 -10.48 12.01
N PRO A 120 3.79 -9.21 11.85
CA PRO A 120 4.15 -8.32 12.94
C PRO A 120 2.99 -7.90 13.85
N LEU A 121 1.80 -7.85 13.28
CA LEU A 121 0.56 -7.37 13.89
C LEU A 121 -0.35 -8.54 14.29
N TYR A 122 0.21 -9.74 14.43
CA TYR A 122 -0.52 -11.00 14.67
C TYR A 122 -0.98 -11.08 16.13
N SER A 123 -1.78 -10.10 16.51
CA SER A 123 -2.79 -10.23 17.53
C SER A 123 -4.18 -10.06 16.93
N SER A 124 -4.35 -9.90 15.61
CA SER A 124 -5.69 -9.65 15.07
C SER A 124 -6.04 -10.19 13.70
N VAL A 125 -6.80 -11.27 13.72
CA VAL A 125 -7.90 -11.41 12.77
C VAL A 125 -8.89 -10.30 13.12
N GLY A 126 -9.30 -9.47 12.15
CA GLY A 126 -10.27 -8.41 12.39
C GLY A 126 -11.53 -8.97 13.04
N GLY A 127 -12.01 -8.31 14.09
CA GLY A 127 -13.16 -8.75 14.88
C GLY A 127 -12.77 -9.59 16.11
N MET A 128 -13.39 -9.27 17.25
CA MET A 128 -13.36 -10.10 18.44
C MET A 128 -14.02 -11.46 18.12
N ARG A 129 -13.24 -12.55 18.09
CA ARG A 129 -13.80 -13.91 18.09
C ARG A 129 -13.99 -14.38 19.53
N ILE A 130 -15.25 -14.42 19.98
CA ILE A 130 -15.64 -15.23 21.14
C ILE A 130 -15.94 -16.63 20.59
N ILE A 131 -15.06 -17.58 20.86
CA ILE A 131 -15.34 -19.00 20.65
C ILE A 131 -15.55 -19.59 22.04
N THR A 132 -16.74 -20.12 22.31
CA THR A 132 -17.08 -20.77 23.61
C THR A 132 -16.78 -19.93 24.85
N GLY A 133 -17.04 -18.61 24.81
CA GLY A 133 -16.78 -17.70 25.94
C GLY A 133 -15.32 -17.31 26.14
N GLU A 134 -14.41 -17.84 25.31
CA GLU A 134 -12.98 -17.55 25.36
C GLU A 134 -12.51 -16.87 24.06
N THR A 135 -11.55 -15.96 24.20
CA THR A 135 -10.89 -15.32 23.06
C THR A 135 -9.84 -16.25 22.47
N ALA A 136 -10.16 -16.94 21.39
CA ALA A 136 -9.24 -17.86 20.71
C ALA A 136 -8.41 -17.12 19.63
N VAL A 137 -7.08 -17.15 19.77
CA VAL A 137 -6.10 -16.54 18.85
C VAL A 137 -5.35 -17.65 18.10
N GLY A 138 -5.52 -17.76 16.78
CA GLY A 138 -4.74 -18.68 15.94
C GLY A 138 -3.42 -18.05 15.49
N LEU A 139 -2.37 -18.88 15.36
CA LEU A 139 -0.98 -18.66 14.89
C LEU A 139 -0.14 -17.59 15.61
N CYS A 140 -0.15 -17.66 16.94
CA CYS A 140 0.78 -16.97 17.82
C CYS A 140 1.93 -17.90 18.25
N GLU A 141 3.11 -17.73 17.68
CA GLU A 141 4.34 -18.25 18.32
C GLU A 141 5.47 -17.22 18.27
N LEU A 142 5.52 -16.37 17.23
CA LEU A 142 6.44 -15.23 17.17
C LEU A 142 5.89 -13.97 17.86
N ALA A 143 4.58 -13.68 17.76
CA ALA A 143 3.96 -12.50 18.36
C ALA A 143 3.79 -12.61 19.89
N GLN A 144 3.60 -13.83 20.43
CA GLN A 144 3.49 -14.04 21.88
C GLN A 144 4.81 -13.82 22.63
N LYS A 145 5.97 -14.01 21.96
CA LYS A 145 7.28 -13.66 22.56
C LYS A 145 7.59 -12.17 22.48
N SER A 146 6.82 -11.39 21.71
CA SER A 146 7.07 -9.98 21.43
C SER A 146 5.81 -9.12 21.57
N ILE A 147 4.98 -9.34 22.59
CA ILE A 147 4.10 -8.28 23.09
C ILE A 147 5.01 -7.25 23.80
N SER A 148 5.86 -6.62 23.00
CA SER A 148 6.69 -5.49 23.38
C SER A 148 5.87 -4.21 23.22
N SER A 149 6.32 -3.16 23.87
CA SER A 149 5.84 -1.77 23.78
C SER A 149 5.61 -1.21 22.36
N ASP A 150 6.01 -1.92 21.30
CA ASP A 150 6.14 -1.37 19.94
C ASP A 150 4.93 -1.63 19.03
N ALA A 151 4.00 -2.52 19.40
CA ALA A 151 2.79 -2.78 18.60
C ALA A 151 1.93 -1.52 18.39
N GLY A 152 1.87 -0.65 19.40
CA GLY A 152 1.25 0.68 19.33
C GLY A 152 1.81 1.54 18.21
N THR A 153 3.14 1.59 18.14
CA THR A 153 3.90 2.33 17.13
C THR A 153 3.67 1.77 15.74
N LEU A 154 3.70 0.45 15.54
CA LEU A 154 3.50 -0.17 14.24
C LEU A 154 2.09 0.09 13.66
N LEU A 155 1.05 0.07 14.51
CA LEU A 155 -0.32 0.40 14.09
C LEU A 155 -0.49 1.89 13.78
N ALA A 156 0.11 2.76 14.58
CA ALA A 156 0.14 4.19 14.26
C ALA A 156 0.85 4.44 12.92
N VAL A 157 2.00 3.79 12.67
CA VAL A 157 2.68 3.82 11.37
C VAL A 157 1.76 3.37 10.24
N ARG A 158 0.92 2.36 10.46
CA ARG A 158 -0.04 1.90 9.45
C ARG A 158 -1.09 2.97 9.13
N ALA A 159 -1.70 3.59 10.15
CA ALA A 159 -2.64 4.69 9.95
C ALA A 159 -1.98 5.85 9.19
N LEU A 160 -0.79 6.28 9.64
CA LEU A 160 -0.02 7.34 8.98
C LEU A 160 0.24 7.01 7.50
N SER A 161 0.54 5.74 7.20
CA SER A 161 0.79 5.28 5.83
C SER A 161 -0.43 5.41 4.92
N VAL A 162 -1.63 5.11 5.44
CA VAL A 162 -2.90 5.30 4.69
C VAL A 162 -3.11 6.77 4.36
N PHE A 163 -2.91 7.67 5.33
CA PHE A 163 -3.05 9.11 5.12
C PHE A 163 -1.99 9.67 4.16
N ALA A 164 -0.76 9.15 4.21
CA ALA A 164 0.32 9.52 3.30
C ALA A 164 0.03 9.10 1.86
N ALA A 165 -0.52 7.90 1.68
CA ALA A 165 -0.97 7.42 0.37
C ALA A 165 -2.07 8.33 -0.18
N CYS A 166 -3.07 8.67 0.64
CA CYS A 166 -4.15 9.59 0.26
C CYS A 166 -3.61 10.97 -0.14
N GLY A 167 -2.73 11.58 0.65
CA GLY A 167 -2.15 12.89 0.32
C GLY A 167 -1.33 12.86 -0.98
N SER A 168 -0.57 11.79 -1.21
CA SER A 168 0.17 11.58 -2.46
C SER A 168 -0.76 11.47 -3.69
N LEU A 169 -1.91 10.80 -3.54
CA LEU A 169 -2.91 10.65 -4.59
C LEU A 169 -3.58 11.97 -4.98
N LEU A 170 -3.86 12.85 -4.01
CA LEU A 170 -4.55 14.12 -4.25
C LEU A 170 -3.83 15.01 -5.28
N ASN A 171 -2.50 14.91 -5.37
CA ASN A 171 -1.70 15.67 -6.32
C ASN A 171 -1.64 15.04 -7.74
N VAL A 172 -2.07 13.80 -7.92
CA VAL A 172 -2.04 13.14 -9.22
C VAL A 172 -3.07 13.77 -10.16
N LYS A 173 -2.64 14.08 -11.39
CA LYS A 173 -3.51 14.62 -12.44
C LYS A 173 -4.38 13.52 -13.05
N CYS A 174 -5.49 13.24 -12.39
CA CYS A 174 -6.54 12.31 -12.83
C CYS A 174 -7.90 12.79 -12.31
N ASP A 175 -8.96 12.09 -12.70
CA ASP A 175 -10.33 12.37 -12.25
C ASP A 175 -10.42 12.37 -10.72
N LYS A 176 -11.22 13.29 -10.16
CA LYS A 176 -11.47 13.37 -8.72
C LYS A 176 -12.16 12.10 -8.23
N ILE A 177 -13.12 11.56 -8.97
CA ILE A 177 -13.88 10.37 -8.58
C ILE A 177 -12.95 9.18 -8.34
N ILE A 178 -11.96 9.00 -9.21
CA ILE A 178 -10.97 7.93 -9.11
C ILE A 178 -10.14 8.09 -7.82
N LYS A 179 -9.62 9.29 -7.58
CA LYS A 179 -8.83 9.59 -6.37
C LYS A 179 -9.64 9.34 -5.11
N PHE A 180 -10.87 9.84 -5.07
CA PHE A 180 -11.76 9.65 -3.92
C PHE A 180 -12.09 8.17 -3.69
N THR A 181 -12.33 7.39 -4.74
CA THR A 181 -12.62 5.96 -4.62
C THR A 181 -11.45 5.19 -4.01
N ILE A 182 -10.23 5.45 -4.49
CA ILE A 182 -9.02 4.82 -3.94
C ILE A 182 -8.81 5.23 -2.49
N CYS A 183 -8.89 6.54 -2.19
CA CYS A 183 -8.74 7.03 -0.82
C CYS A 183 -9.79 6.42 0.12
N ALA A 184 -11.04 6.32 -0.31
CA ALA A 184 -12.11 5.70 0.47
C ALA A 184 -11.83 4.22 0.74
N ALA A 185 -11.41 3.45 -0.29
CA ALA A 185 -11.03 2.06 -0.11
C ALA A 185 -9.88 1.91 0.90
N CYS A 186 -8.82 2.72 0.77
CA CYS A 186 -7.68 2.69 1.70
C CYS A 186 -8.07 3.04 3.14
N LEU A 187 -8.94 4.04 3.33
CA LEU A 187 -9.40 4.47 4.66
C LEU A 187 -10.29 3.41 5.31
N LEU A 188 -11.24 2.84 4.56
CA LEU A 188 -12.18 1.84 5.05
C LEU A 188 -11.49 0.51 5.42
N THR A 189 -10.48 0.12 4.65
CA THR A 189 -9.89 -1.22 4.77
C THR A 189 -8.51 -1.23 5.43
N GLY A 190 -7.88 -0.05 5.59
CA GLY A 190 -6.47 0.08 5.95
C GLY A 190 -5.50 -0.49 4.90
N ASN A 191 -5.99 -0.92 3.75
CA ASN A 191 -5.21 -1.52 2.67
C ASN A 191 -4.74 -0.43 1.69
N ILE A 192 -3.44 -0.14 1.69
CA ILE A 192 -2.84 0.86 0.79
C ILE A 192 -2.49 0.31 -0.61
N CYS A 193 -2.65 -0.99 -0.86
CA CYS A 193 -2.32 -1.64 -2.14
C CYS A 193 -2.96 -0.93 -3.35
N PRO A 194 -4.26 -0.57 -3.34
CA PRO A 194 -4.86 0.13 -4.49
C PRO A 194 -4.18 1.48 -4.80
N ALA A 195 -3.77 2.22 -3.76
CA ALA A 195 -3.05 3.48 -3.93
C ALA A 195 -1.62 3.28 -4.46
N LEU A 196 -0.91 2.28 -3.94
CA LEU A 196 0.44 1.93 -4.36
C LEU A 196 0.48 1.49 -5.83
N VAL A 197 -0.40 0.57 -6.21
CA VAL A 197 -0.52 0.08 -7.58
C VAL A 197 -0.90 1.22 -8.53
N PHE A 198 -1.85 2.07 -8.15
CA PHE A 198 -2.21 3.24 -8.95
C PHE A 198 -1.02 4.18 -9.15
N LEU A 199 -0.31 4.53 -8.09
CA LEU A 199 0.87 5.40 -8.18
C LEU A 199 1.97 4.76 -9.02
N LEU A 200 2.21 3.46 -8.88
CA LEU A 200 3.24 2.75 -9.65
C LEU A 200 2.97 2.89 -11.16
N PHE A 201 1.72 2.74 -11.60
CA PHE A 201 1.37 2.81 -13.02
C PHE A 201 1.17 4.23 -13.56
N VAL A 202 0.57 5.13 -12.78
CA VAL A 202 0.21 6.48 -13.24
C VAL A 202 1.32 7.50 -12.96
N SER A 203 2.06 7.34 -11.87
CA SER A 203 3.13 8.24 -11.47
C SER A 203 4.25 7.48 -10.72
N PRO A 204 5.09 6.70 -11.44
CA PRO A 204 6.14 5.88 -10.80
C PRO A 204 7.06 6.69 -9.87
N ALA A 205 7.40 7.93 -10.25
CA ALA A 205 8.16 8.83 -9.39
C ALA A 205 7.42 9.17 -8.09
N GLY A 206 6.10 9.29 -8.14
CA GLY A 206 5.26 9.48 -6.96
C GLY A 206 5.17 8.23 -6.08
N TYR A 207 5.18 7.04 -6.68
CA TYR A 207 5.28 5.78 -5.94
C TYR A 207 6.57 5.67 -5.13
N PHE A 208 7.74 5.83 -5.75
CA PHE A 208 9.02 5.77 -5.03
C PHE A 208 9.15 6.87 -3.98
N PHE A 209 8.61 8.04 -4.28
CA PHE A 209 8.62 9.15 -3.33
C PHE A 209 7.70 8.86 -2.13
N LEU A 210 6.54 8.23 -2.35
CA LEU A 210 5.68 7.76 -1.26
C LEU A 210 6.43 6.75 -0.38
N LEU A 211 7.12 5.76 -0.95
CA LEU A 211 7.90 4.78 -0.16
C LEU A 211 8.91 5.45 0.79
N LEU A 212 9.65 6.46 0.31
CA LEU A 212 10.57 7.23 1.14
C LEU A 212 9.84 7.99 2.26
N LEU A 213 8.67 8.54 1.93
CA LEU A 213 7.87 9.33 2.86
C LEU A 213 7.26 8.45 3.96
N LEU A 214 6.87 7.22 3.64
CA LEU A 214 6.43 6.22 4.62
C LEU A 214 7.54 5.91 5.63
N GLY A 215 8.78 5.71 5.16
CA GLY A 215 9.93 5.53 6.05
C GLY A 215 10.18 6.74 6.95
N ALA A 216 10.10 7.96 6.39
CA ALA A 216 10.27 9.19 7.17
C ALA A 216 9.16 9.39 8.22
N GLN A 217 7.93 9.00 7.92
CA GLN A 217 6.83 9.07 8.88
C GLN A 217 6.96 8.07 10.02
N ALA A 218 7.53 6.90 9.76
CA ALA A 218 7.83 5.93 10.81
C ALA A 218 8.84 6.46 11.83
N ILE A 219 9.79 7.30 11.39
CA ILE A 219 10.70 8.04 12.29
C ILE A 219 9.90 8.96 13.21
N VAL A 220 9.01 9.78 12.66
CA VAL A 220 8.15 10.70 13.44
C VAL A 220 7.31 9.92 14.45
N CYS A 221 6.76 8.78 14.02
CA CYS A 221 5.97 7.91 14.89
C CYS A 221 6.80 7.30 16.03
N SER A 222 8.10 7.07 15.83
CA SER A 222 9.00 6.55 16.87
C SER A 222 9.32 7.58 17.96
N PHE A 223 9.18 8.88 17.66
CA PHE A 223 9.32 9.97 18.64
C PHE A 223 8.02 10.28 19.39
N MET A 224 6.90 9.70 18.96
CA MET A 224 5.58 9.93 19.54
C MET A 224 5.16 8.69 20.30
N SER A 225 5.08 8.79 21.63
CA SER A 225 4.62 7.69 22.48
C SER A 225 3.11 7.47 22.31
N PHE A 226 2.72 6.71 21.29
CA PHE A 226 1.36 6.23 21.13
C PHE A 226 1.11 5.09 22.11
N SER A 227 0.63 5.42 23.32
CA SER A 227 0.03 4.41 24.19
C SER A 227 -1.28 3.96 23.58
N ALA A 228 -1.40 2.67 23.30
CA ALA A 228 -2.62 2.15 22.75
C ALA A 228 -2.90 0.75 23.27
N VAL A 229 -4.17 0.56 23.64
CA VAL A 229 -4.73 -0.74 23.97
C VAL A 229 -5.13 -1.40 22.64
N TYR A 230 -4.15 -1.62 21.77
CA TYR A 230 -4.43 -2.29 20.51
C TYR A 230 -4.24 -3.78 20.67
N ALA A 231 -5.35 -4.50 20.68
CA ALA A 231 -5.33 -5.92 20.43
C ALA A 231 -5.74 -6.25 18.98
N PHE A 232 -6.56 -5.41 18.31
CA PHE A 232 -7.07 -5.71 16.96
C PHE A 232 -7.45 -4.51 16.09
N ALA A 233 -6.84 -4.29 14.91
CA ALA A 233 -7.36 -3.29 13.94
C ALA A 233 -6.82 -3.43 12.49
N PRO A 234 -7.65 -3.90 11.54
CA PRO A 234 -7.37 -3.80 10.11
C PRO A 234 -7.67 -2.42 9.47
N SER A 235 -8.69 -1.67 9.93
CA SER A 235 -9.10 -0.38 9.34
C SER A 235 -8.58 0.85 10.08
N VAL A 236 -8.54 2.01 9.42
CA VAL A 236 -8.20 3.28 10.08
C VAL A 236 -9.18 3.60 11.20
N TYR A 237 -10.47 3.31 11.01
CA TYR A 237 -11.50 3.54 12.01
C TYR A 237 -11.22 2.77 13.32
N GLU A 238 -10.88 1.48 13.22
CA GLU A 238 -10.58 0.64 14.38
C GLU A 238 -9.33 1.14 15.12
N ILE A 239 -8.30 1.58 14.38
CA ILE A 239 -7.11 2.18 14.98
C ILE A 239 -7.51 3.41 15.79
N PHE A 240 -8.34 4.32 15.26
CA PHE A 240 -8.78 5.52 15.99
C PHE A 240 -9.66 5.22 17.21
N MET A 241 -10.50 4.18 17.14
CA MET A 241 -11.36 3.83 18.27
C MET A 241 -10.59 3.26 19.47
N LEU A 242 -9.50 2.56 19.19
CA LEU A 242 -8.71 1.82 20.19
C LEU A 242 -7.47 2.60 20.68
N THR A 243 -7.16 3.77 20.11
CA THR A 243 -6.11 4.65 20.65
C THR A 243 -6.59 5.34 21.92
N SER A 244 -5.72 5.43 22.93
CA SER A 244 -5.99 6.28 24.10
C SER A 244 -6.06 7.77 23.74
N ASN A 245 -5.12 8.25 22.91
CA ASN A 245 -5.00 9.65 22.50
C ASN A 245 -5.42 9.87 21.03
N LYS A 246 -6.74 9.87 20.81
CA LYS A 246 -7.37 10.04 19.48
C LYS A 246 -7.02 11.37 18.82
N THR A 247 -6.92 12.44 19.61
CA THR A 247 -6.61 13.78 19.13
C THR A 247 -5.19 13.87 18.57
N LEU A 248 -4.21 13.29 19.27
CA LEU A 248 -2.83 13.24 18.79
C LEU A 248 -2.74 12.42 17.50
N LEU A 249 -3.38 11.24 17.46
CA LEU A 249 -3.39 10.41 16.24
C LEU A 249 -4.04 11.16 15.05
N ALA A 250 -5.15 11.86 15.28
CA ALA A 250 -5.81 12.69 14.27
C ALA A 250 -4.87 13.77 13.71
N ALA A 251 -4.20 14.52 14.60
CA ALA A 251 -3.29 15.58 14.22
C ALA A 251 -2.12 15.05 13.40
N VAL A 252 -1.53 13.93 13.81
CA VAL A 252 -0.38 13.33 13.11
C VAL A 252 -0.79 12.71 11.77
N CYS A 253 -1.97 12.11 11.67
CA CYS A 253 -2.54 11.65 10.40
C CYS A 253 -2.80 12.82 9.44
N ALA A 254 -3.36 13.94 9.93
CA ALA A 254 -3.56 15.14 9.13
C ALA A 254 -2.24 15.76 8.66
N LEU A 255 -1.23 15.80 9.53
CA LEU A 255 0.14 16.22 9.17
C LEU A 255 0.77 15.29 8.13
N SER A 256 0.60 13.97 8.27
CA SER A 256 1.04 12.97 7.31
C SER A 256 0.44 13.21 5.91
N LEU A 257 -0.88 13.46 5.86
CA LEU A 257 -1.59 13.78 4.63
C LEU A 257 -1.10 15.11 4.02
N ALA A 258 -0.94 16.16 4.82
CA ALA A 258 -0.49 17.46 4.35
C ALA A 258 0.96 17.41 3.85
N ALA A 259 1.85 16.73 4.58
CA ALA A 259 3.26 16.58 4.22
C ALA A 259 3.40 15.80 2.92
N SER A 260 2.71 14.66 2.78
CA SER A 260 2.72 13.84 1.57
C SER A 260 2.16 14.59 0.35
N TYR A 261 1.05 15.31 0.52
CA TYR A 261 0.49 16.16 -0.53
C TYR A 261 1.46 17.26 -0.98
N CYS A 262 2.02 18.02 -0.03
CA CYS A 262 2.98 19.09 -0.32
C CYS A 262 4.23 18.57 -1.01
N ALA A 263 4.75 17.44 -0.55
CA ALA A 263 5.96 16.84 -1.09
C ALA A 263 5.72 16.26 -2.49
N ALA A 264 4.60 15.57 -2.72
CA ALA A 264 4.17 15.14 -4.05
C ALA A 264 4.00 16.34 -5.01
N ARG A 265 3.39 17.44 -4.55
CA ARG A 265 3.23 18.67 -5.34
C ARG A 265 4.57 19.30 -5.72
N ARG A 266 5.52 19.37 -4.79
CA ARG A 266 6.89 19.87 -5.05
C ARG A 266 7.65 18.97 -6.03
N ALA A 267 7.52 17.65 -5.91
CA ALA A 267 8.13 16.72 -6.86
C ALA A 267 7.59 16.92 -8.28
N ALA A 268 6.28 17.10 -8.42
CA ALA A 268 5.63 17.35 -9.70
C ALA A 268 6.04 18.70 -10.32
N SER A 269 6.18 19.76 -9.53
CA SER A 269 6.61 21.08 -10.02
C SER A 269 8.08 21.09 -10.47
N ARG A 270 8.98 20.46 -9.70
CA ARG A 270 10.40 20.31 -10.06
C ARG A 270 10.60 19.48 -11.32
N LYS A 271 9.87 18.38 -11.48
CA LYS A 271 9.89 17.59 -12.74
C LYS A 271 9.55 18.47 -13.95
N LYS A 272 8.52 19.32 -13.85
CA LYS A 272 8.14 20.25 -14.93
C LYS A 272 9.23 21.29 -15.22
N ALA A 273 9.89 21.81 -14.20
CA ALA A 273 10.99 22.76 -14.34
C ALA A 273 12.22 22.12 -15.01
N ILE A 274 12.61 20.92 -14.56
CA ILE A 274 13.71 20.14 -15.13
C ILE A 274 13.44 19.81 -16.60
N MET A 275 12.25 19.30 -16.93
CA MET A 275 11.86 19.03 -18.32
C MET A 275 11.93 20.27 -19.22
N LYS A 276 11.52 21.44 -18.72
CA LYS A 276 11.66 22.72 -19.45
C LYS A 276 13.13 23.10 -19.69
N LEU A 277 14.01 22.90 -18.69
CA LEU A 277 15.44 23.17 -18.81
C LEU A 277 16.11 22.25 -19.84
N PHE A 278 15.82 20.95 -19.80
CA PHE A 278 16.32 19.99 -20.79
C PHE A 278 15.79 20.26 -22.20
N GLY A 279 14.49 20.56 -22.34
CA GLY A 279 13.90 20.97 -23.62
C GLY A 279 14.57 22.21 -24.21
N LYS A 280 14.85 23.23 -23.39
CA LYS A 280 15.61 24.41 -23.81
C LYS A 280 17.06 24.10 -24.20
N LYS A 281 17.74 23.18 -23.49
CA LYS A 281 19.12 22.76 -23.84
C LYS A 281 19.16 21.99 -25.16
N ILE A 282 18.21 21.10 -25.42
CA ILE A 282 18.11 20.35 -26.68
C ILE A 282 17.83 21.30 -27.86
N LEU A 283 16.89 22.25 -27.70
CA LEU A 283 16.62 23.29 -28.71
C LEU A 283 17.83 24.20 -28.99
N LYS A 284 18.60 24.57 -27.95
CA LYS A 284 19.84 25.34 -28.13
C LYS A 284 20.93 24.55 -28.86
N LYS A 285 21.03 23.24 -28.63
CA LYS A 285 21.99 22.36 -29.33
C LYS A 285 21.62 22.21 -30.81
N HIS A 286 20.32 22.10 -31.11
CA HIS A 286 19.82 21.95 -32.48
C HIS A 286 19.97 23.23 -33.34
N ARG A 287 19.96 24.42 -32.71
CA ARG A 287 20.21 25.71 -33.39
C ARG A 287 21.69 26.07 -33.59
N ARG A 288 22.61 25.31 -33.01
CA ARG A 288 24.07 25.55 -33.13
C ARG A 288 24.78 24.54 -34.03
N GLY A 289 24.04 23.59 -34.61
CA GLY A 289 24.57 22.53 -35.49
C GLY A 289 23.93 22.50 -36.88
N GLY A 290 23.32 23.61 -37.31
CA GLY A 290 22.95 23.89 -38.70
C GLY A 290 23.47 25.28 -39.04
#